data_AF-J3M9W9-F1
#
_entry.id   AF-J3M9W9-F1
#
_cell.length_a   1.000
_cell.length_b   1.000
_cell.length_c   1.000
_cell.angle_alpha   90.00
_cell.angle_beta   90.00
_cell.angle_gamma   90.00
#
_symmetry.space_group_name_H-M   'P 1'
#
loop_
_entity.id
_entity.type
_entity.pdbx_description
1 polymer ?
#
loop_
_entity_poly.entity_id
_entity_poly.type
_entity_poly.pdbx_seq_one_letter_code
_entity_poly.pdbx_strand_id
1 'polypeptide(L)'
;MAPSGRRWNYMPRSVLRRISYHVPCKFDRVRMQLVCHSWYLRHLPPLPPQLPWLLHPLAGGPAFSCLFSGADDLRLHRVRVPADLRSARFFGSYDGGWLFLASGRTTGNILLNLRTGRRIPIPETPTSSARQRNPA
;
A
#
# COMPACT_ATOMS: atom_id res chain seq x y z
N MET A 1 -32.46 -3.48 26.74
CA MET A 1 -31.40 -3.19 25.74
C MET A 1 -30.06 -3.63 26.31
N ALA A 2 -29.50 -4.76 25.86
CA ALA A 2 -28.15 -5.17 26.27
C ALA A 2 -27.10 -4.29 25.57
N PRO A 3 -25.98 -3.90 26.23
CA PRO A 3 -24.95 -3.10 25.57
C PRO A 3 -24.31 -3.93 24.47
N SER A 4 -24.47 -3.50 23.22
CA SER A 4 -23.96 -4.15 22.01
C SER A 4 -22.44 -4.25 21.93
N GLY A 5 -21.70 -3.61 22.85
CA GLY A 5 -20.24 -3.62 22.91
C GLY A 5 -19.60 -4.93 23.42
N ARG A 6 -20.37 -5.88 23.98
CA ARG A 6 -19.77 -7.08 24.62
C ARG A 6 -19.55 -8.28 23.68
N ARG A 7 -20.19 -8.36 22.51
CA ARG A 7 -20.17 -9.58 21.68
C ARG A 7 -18.89 -9.78 20.87
N TRP A 8 -18.24 -8.69 20.46
CA TRP A 8 -17.06 -8.76 19.58
C TRP A 8 -15.75 -9.04 20.30
N ASN A 9 -15.69 -8.78 21.61
CA ASN A 9 -14.46 -8.99 22.38
C ASN A 9 -14.14 -10.47 22.62
N TYR A 10 -15.16 -11.34 22.59
CA TYR A 10 -15.04 -12.79 22.83
C TYR A 10 -15.12 -13.61 21.54
N MET A 11 -14.94 -12.99 20.38
CA MET A 11 -15.05 -13.72 19.11
C MET A 11 -13.93 -14.77 19.00
N PRO A 12 -14.25 -16.04 18.68
CA PRO A 12 -13.24 -17.07 18.50
C PRO A 12 -12.22 -16.68 17.43
N ARG A 13 -10.94 -17.02 17.66
CA ARG A 13 -9.85 -16.72 16.73
C ARG A 13 -10.06 -17.31 15.33
N SER A 14 -10.72 -18.45 15.22
CA SER A 14 -11.08 -19.07 13.94
C SER A 14 -12.04 -18.20 13.12
N VAL A 15 -13.01 -17.57 13.77
CA VAL A 15 -13.97 -16.67 13.13
C VAL A 15 -13.29 -15.37 12.71
N LEU A 16 -12.45 -14.79 13.58
CA LEU A 16 -11.63 -13.61 13.21
C LEU A 16 -10.71 -13.90 12.02
N ARG A 17 -10.10 -15.09 11.97
CA ARG A 17 -9.33 -15.53 10.81
C ARG A 17 -10.22 -15.59 9.57
N ARG A 18 -11.41 -16.18 9.65
CA ARG A 18 -12.35 -16.23 8.53
C ARG A 18 -12.72 -14.82 8.02
N ILE A 19 -13.02 -13.90 8.92
CA ILE A 19 -13.28 -12.49 8.58
C ILE A 19 -12.08 -11.89 7.84
N SER A 20 -10.86 -12.11 8.32
CA SER A 20 -9.66 -11.56 7.69
C SER A 20 -9.39 -12.05 6.26
N TYR A 21 -9.89 -13.25 5.88
CA TYR A 21 -9.87 -13.70 4.48
C TYR A 21 -10.77 -12.84 3.58
N HIS A 22 -11.83 -12.26 4.13
CA HIS A 22 -12.77 -11.39 3.41
C HIS A 22 -12.39 -9.90 3.45
N VAL A 23 -11.25 -9.56 4.04
CA VAL A 23 -10.70 -8.20 4.02
C VAL A 23 -9.46 -8.19 3.14
N PRO A 24 -9.59 -8.04 1.80
CA PRO A 24 -8.47 -8.12 0.88
C PRO A 24 -7.54 -6.90 0.93
N CYS A 25 -8.01 -5.75 1.43
CA CYS A 25 -7.19 -4.55 1.58
C CYS A 25 -6.27 -4.63 2.81
N LYS A 26 -4.97 -4.39 2.59
CA LYS A 26 -3.95 -4.34 3.66
C LYS A 26 -4.24 -3.30 4.73
N PHE A 27 -4.64 -2.09 4.34
CA PHE A 27 -4.92 -1.01 5.30
C PHE A 27 -6.15 -1.33 6.15
N ASP A 28 -7.16 -1.95 5.55
CA ASP A 28 -8.36 -2.34 6.29
C ASP A 28 -8.08 -3.51 7.24
N ARG A 29 -7.16 -4.43 6.90
CA ARG A 29 -6.65 -5.44 7.86
C ARG A 29 -5.88 -4.85 9.03
N VAL A 30 -5.12 -3.77 8.80
CA VAL A 30 -4.46 -3.05 9.91
C VAL A 30 -5.53 -2.41 10.80
N ARG A 31 -6.49 -1.69 10.22
CA ARG A 31 -7.61 -1.09 10.97
C ARG A 31 -8.41 -2.13 11.75
N MET A 32 -8.71 -3.27 11.13
CA MET A 32 -9.39 -4.41 11.76
C MET A 32 -8.66 -4.87 13.03
N GLN A 33 -7.34 -5.02 12.99
CA GLN A 33 -6.54 -5.43 14.16
C GLN A 33 -6.46 -4.36 15.25
N LEU A 34 -6.69 -3.10 14.90
CA LEU A 34 -6.66 -1.96 15.83
C LEU A 34 -8.00 -1.68 16.50
N VAL A 35 -9.07 -2.42 16.18
CA VAL A 35 -10.40 -2.25 16.79
C VAL A 35 -10.32 -2.47 18.31
N CYS A 36 -9.75 -3.59 18.74
CA CYS A 36 -9.43 -3.89 20.13
C CYS A 36 -8.39 -5.03 20.22
N HIS A 37 -7.81 -5.25 21.40
CA HIS A 37 -6.76 -6.26 21.59
C HIS A 37 -7.20 -7.68 21.19
N SER A 38 -8.47 -8.05 21.34
CA SER A 38 -8.93 -9.40 20.99
C SER A 38 -9.05 -9.63 19.48
N TRP A 39 -9.09 -8.57 18.67
CA TRP A 39 -9.10 -8.64 17.20
C TRP A 39 -7.70 -8.77 16.60
N TYR A 40 -6.66 -8.54 17.39
CA TYR A 40 -5.29 -8.72 16.96
C TYR A 40 -4.99 -10.20 16.68
N LEU A 41 -4.49 -10.47 15.46
CA LEU A 41 -4.06 -11.79 15.02
C LEU A 41 -2.57 -11.73 14.66
N ARG A 42 -1.74 -12.48 15.39
CA ARG A 42 -0.29 -12.59 15.10
C ARG A 42 -0.01 -13.08 13.68
N HIS A 43 -0.85 -13.98 13.18
CA HIS A 43 -0.73 -14.55 11.84
C HIS A 43 -2.03 -14.34 11.08
N LEU A 44 -2.00 -13.35 10.19
CA LEU A 44 -3.06 -13.13 9.22
C LEU A 44 -2.86 -14.06 8.01
N PRO A 45 -3.94 -14.43 7.32
CA PRO A 45 -3.82 -15.09 6.03
C PRO A 45 -3.04 -14.21 5.05
N PRO A 46 -2.46 -14.79 3.98
CA PRO A 46 -1.82 -14.00 2.95
C PRO A 46 -2.80 -12.97 2.35
N LEU A 47 -2.25 -11.87 1.87
CA LEU A 47 -3.00 -10.91 1.06
C LEU A 47 -3.05 -11.43 -0.39
N PRO A 48 -4.11 -11.13 -1.15
CA PRO A 48 -4.04 -11.26 -2.59
C PRO A 48 -2.95 -10.33 -3.16
N PRO A 49 -2.45 -10.59 -4.38
CA PRO A 49 -1.59 -9.64 -5.09
C PRO A 49 -2.19 -8.24 -5.08
N GLN A 50 -1.37 -7.22 -4.82
CA GLN A 50 -1.82 -5.84 -4.72
C GLN A 50 -2.25 -5.35 -6.11
N LEU A 51 -3.50 -4.90 -6.22
CA LEU A 51 -3.93 -4.14 -7.38
C LEU A 51 -3.35 -2.72 -7.35
N PRO A 52 -3.18 -2.07 -8.52
CA PRO A 52 -2.74 -0.69 -8.59
C PRO A 52 -3.56 0.22 -7.67
N TRP A 53 -2.88 1.04 -6.88
CA TRP A 53 -3.52 2.07 -6.08
C TRP A 53 -3.90 3.25 -6.95
N LEU A 54 -5.10 3.78 -6.74
CA LEU A 54 -5.58 4.96 -7.46
C LEU A 54 -5.09 6.21 -6.73
N LEU A 55 -4.43 7.12 -7.46
CA LEU A 55 -3.95 8.38 -6.93
C LEU A 55 -5.08 9.41 -6.90
N HIS A 56 -5.19 10.12 -5.77
CA HIS A 56 -6.09 11.25 -5.57
C HIS A 56 -5.28 12.52 -5.28
N PRO A 57 -5.35 13.55 -6.14
CA PRO A 57 -4.70 14.82 -5.89
C PRO A 57 -5.50 15.63 -4.87
N LEU A 58 -4.98 15.78 -3.65
CA LEU A 58 -5.60 16.60 -2.59
C LEU A 58 -4.68 17.77 -2.22
N ALA A 59 -5.27 18.86 -1.71
CA ALA A 59 -4.53 20.06 -1.31
C ALA A 59 -3.45 19.80 -0.23
N GLY A 60 -3.62 18.78 0.60
CA GLY A 60 -2.66 18.38 1.64
C GLY A 60 -1.54 17.43 1.18
N GLY A 61 -1.53 17.06 -0.10
CA GLY A 61 -0.63 16.04 -0.67
C GLY A 61 -1.40 14.84 -1.23
N PRO A 62 -0.70 13.91 -1.91
CA PRO A 62 -1.33 12.78 -2.58
C PRO A 62 -1.99 11.83 -1.57
N ALA A 63 -3.21 11.40 -1.88
CA ALA A 63 -3.88 10.29 -1.22
C ALA A 63 -4.04 9.12 -2.20
N PHE A 64 -4.25 7.93 -1.67
CA PHE A 64 -4.39 6.72 -2.48
C PHE A 64 -5.64 5.96 -2.07
N SER A 65 -6.40 5.40 -3.02
CA SER A 65 -7.43 4.41 -2.71
C SER A 65 -7.01 3.02 -3.17
N CYS A 66 -7.37 2.01 -2.38
CA CYS A 66 -7.16 0.62 -2.74
C CYS A 66 -8.45 0.06 -3.34
N LEU A 67 -8.37 -0.57 -4.51
CA LEU A 67 -9.50 -1.22 -5.18
C LEU A 67 -10.13 -2.35 -4.35
N PHE A 68 -9.40 -2.89 -3.39
CA PHE A 68 -9.89 -3.90 -2.47
C PHE A 68 -10.52 -3.35 -1.19
N SER A 69 -10.63 -2.02 -1.05
CA SER A 69 -11.27 -1.43 0.13
C SER A 69 -12.79 -1.50 -0.02
N GLY A 70 -13.44 -2.13 0.95
CA GLY A 70 -14.85 -2.55 0.88
C GLY A 70 -15.85 -1.50 1.37
N ALA A 71 -15.81 -0.27 0.86
CA ALA A 71 -16.91 0.69 1.05
C ALA A 71 -17.36 1.25 -0.30
N ASP A 72 -18.66 1.57 -0.39
CA ASP A 72 -19.33 2.06 -1.60
C ASP A 72 -18.71 3.36 -2.15
N ASP A 73 -17.94 4.07 -1.31
CA ASP A 73 -17.00 5.10 -1.71
C ASP A 73 -15.57 4.57 -1.53
N LEU A 74 -14.77 4.57 -2.62
CA LEU A 74 -13.34 4.24 -2.62
C LEU A 74 -12.65 4.86 -1.39
N ARG A 75 -12.40 4.06 -0.35
CA ARG A 75 -11.82 4.63 0.88
C ARG A 75 -10.44 5.16 0.59
N LEU A 76 -10.28 6.45 0.85
CA LEU A 76 -8.98 7.10 0.80
C LEU A 76 -8.10 6.59 1.95
N HIS A 77 -7.03 5.91 1.58
CA HIS A 77 -5.89 5.69 2.45
C HIS A 77 -5.00 6.92 2.38
N ARG A 78 -5.04 7.73 3.45
CA ARG A 78 -4.09 8.81 3.63
C ARG A 78 -2.75 8.19 4.03
N VAL A 79 -1.84 8.12 3.08
CA VAL A 79 -0.47 7.68 3.34
C VAL A 79 0.42 8.91 3.39
N ARG A 80 1.29 8.97 4.40
CA ARG A 80 2.23 10.08 4.56
C ARG A 80 3.34 9.94 3.52
N VAL A 81 3.19 10.65 2.41
CA VAL A 81 4.29 10.83 1.44
C VAL A 81 5.29 11.84 2.01
N PRO A 82 6.61 11.57 1.91
CA PRO A 82 7.65 12.53 2.27
C PRO A 82 7.42 13.90 1.62
N ALA A 83 7.69 14.98 2.35
CA ALA A 83 7.35 16.33 1.92
C ALA A 83 7.96 16.69 0.55
N ASP A 84 9.20 16.25 0.32
CA ASP A 84 9.95 16.42 -0.91
C ASP A 84 9.37 15.67 -2.13
N LEU A 85 8.47 14.71 -1.91
CA LEU A 85 7.88 13.88 -2.97
C LEU A 85 6.38 14.15 -3.15
N ARG A 86 5.81 15.17 -2.49
CA ARG A 86 4.37 15.48 -2.63
C ARG A 86 4.01 15.99 -4.02
N SER A 87 4.94 16.63 -4.71
CA SER A 87 4.80 17.12 -6.09
C SER A 87 5.34 16.15 -7.13
N ALA A 88 5.76 14.95 -6.72
CA ALA A 88 6.30 13.95 -7.63
C ALA A 88 5.22 13.43 -8.58
N ARG A 89 5.65 12.94 -9.74
CA ARG A 89 4.77 12.26 -10.69
C ARG A 89 4.73 10.78 -10.36
N PHE A 90 3.56 10.27 -9.97
CA PHE A 90 3.36 8.86 -9.65
C PHE A 90 2.95 8.08 -10.89
N PHE A 91 3.59 6.94 -11.13
CA PHE A 91 3.33 6.08 -12.29
C PHE A 91 2.60 4.79 -11.91
N GLY A 92 2.86 4.26 -10.71
CA GLY A 92 2.22 3.01 -10.29
C GLY A 92 2.59 2.59 -8.88
N SER A 93 1.98 1.48 -8.47
CA SER A 93 2.21 0.84 -7.18
C SER A 93 2.48 -0.65 -7.37
N TYR A 94 3.28 -1.23 -6.48
CA TYR A 94 3.60 -2.66 -6.46
C TYR A 94 3.45 -3.24 -5.06
N ASP A 95 3.37 -4.57 -4.98
CA ASP A 95 3.26 -5.37 -3.76
C ASP A 95 4.23 -4.91 -2.67
N GLY A 96 3.82 -5.03 -1.41
CA GLY A 96 4.68 -4.65 -0.28
C GLY A 96 4.71 -3.14 0.01
N GLY A 97 3.91 -2.34 -0.69
CA GLY A 97 3.77 -0.90 -0.47
C GLY A 97 4.81 -0.05 -1.22
N TRP A 98 5.28 -0.55 -2.36
CA TRP A 98 6.17 0.19 -3.25
C TRP A 98 5.37 1.10 -4.18
N LEU A 99 5.89 2.29 -4.43
CA LEU A 99 5.42 3.24 -5.43
C LEU A 99 6.54 3.51 -6.42
N PHE A 100 6.19 3.57 -7.70
CA PHE A 100 7.07 4.07 -8.74
C PHE A 100 6.69 5.51 -9.07
N LEU A 101 7.66 6.42 -8.95
CA LEU A 101 7.46 7.86 -9.15
C LEU A 101 8.73 8.54 -9.71
N ALA A 102 8.56 9.71 -10.31
CA ALA A 102 9.65 10.62 -10.66
C ALA A 102 9.62 11.83 -9.72
N SER A 103 10.73 12.10 -9.04
CA SER A 103 10.85 13.28 -8.17
C SER A 103 10.93 14.59 -8.98
N GLY A 104 11.48 14.53 -10.19
CA GLY A 104 11.40 15.60 -11.19
C GLY A 104 10.16 15.48 -12.09
N ARG A 105 9.99 16.41 -13.03
CA ARG A 105 8.86 16.36 -13.99
C ARG A 105 8.91 15.11 -14.88
N THR A 106 10.11 14.70 -15.29
CA THR A 106 10.38 13.56 -16.18
C THR A 106 11.66 12.79 -15.82
N THR A 107 12.34 13.17 -14.74
CA THR A 107 13.65 12.65 -14.33
C THR A 107 13.65 12.25 -12.86
N GLY A 108 14.69 11.52 -12.44
CA GLY A 108 14.81 11.09 -11.05
C GLY A 108 13.78 10.02 -10.69
N ASN A 109 13.70 8.99 -11.53
CA ASN A 109 12.86 7.81 -11.30
C ASN A 109 13.28 7.10 -10.02
N ILE A 110 12.34 6.84 -9.12
CA ILE A 110 12.59 6.13 -7.87
C ILE A 110 11.48 5.14 -7.54
N LEU A 111 11.85 4.04 -6.90
CA LEU A 111 10.93 3.20 -6.13
C LEU A 111 10.95 3.66 -4.67
N LEU A 112 9.80 4.04 -4.14
CA LEU A 112 9.60 4.43 -2.76
C LEU A 112 8.76 3.37 -2.03
N ASN A 113 9.27 2.79 -0.95
CA ASN A 113 8.45 1.98 -0.06
C ASN A 113 7.81 2.87 1.01
N LEU A 114 6.49 3.02 0.98
CA LEU A 114 5.78 3.91 1.92
C LEU A 114 5.77 3.41 3.36
N ARG A 115 6.00 2.10 3.58
CA ARG A 115 6.03 1.53 4.93
C ARG A 115 7.37 1.73 5.60
N THR A 116 8.47 1.55 4.86
CA THR A 116 9.83 1.59 5.42
C THR A 116 10.55 2.91 5.14
N GLY A 117 10.02 3.75 4.25
CA GLY A 117 10.69 4.95 3.77
C GLY A 117 11.86 4.69 2.83
N ARG A 118 12.13 3.42 2.48
CA ARG A 118 13.25 3.04 1.61
C ARG A 118 13.05 3.60 0.20
N ARG A 119 14.12 4.16 -0.37
CA ARG A 119 14.15 4.72 -1.72
C ARG A 119 15.18 3.96 -2.56
N ILE A 120 14.81 3.58 -3.77
CA ILE A 120 15.71 2.93 -4.73
C ILE A 120 15.69 3.77 -6.02
N PRO A 121 16.79 4.44 -6.37
CA PRO A 121 16.92 5.12 -7.66
C PRO A 121 16.81 4.11 -8.80
N ILE A 122 16.10 4.49 -9.86
CA ILE A 122 15.94 3.71 -11.07
C ILE A 122 16.64 4.46 -12.22
N PRO A 123 17.57 3.81 -12.94
CA PRO A 123 18.25 4.43 -14.08
C PRO A 123 17.26 4.93 -15.13
N GLU A 124 17.55 6.08 -15.75
CA GLU A 124 16.71 6.66 -16.80
C GLU A 124 16.88 5.95 -18.15
N THR A 125 18.07 5.39 -18.39
CA THR A 125 18.36 4.54 -19.52
C THR A 125 18.72 3.14 -19.03
N PRO A 126 18.18 2.07 -19.63
CA PRO A 126 18.74 0.75 -19.41
C PRO A 126 20.19 0.82 -19.87
N THR A 127 21.12 0.50 -18.98
CA THR A 127 22.53 0.32 -19.34
C THR A 127 22.56 -0.64 -20.51
N SER A 128 22.89 -0.15 -21.71
CA SER A 128 23.23 -1.05 -22.79
C SER A 128 24.44 -1.81 -22.28
N SER A 129 24.28 -3.10 -22.01
CA SER A 129 25.43 -3.97 -21.99
C SER A 129 26.01 -3.84 -23.39
N ALA A 130 27.14 -3.13 -23.48
CA ALA A 130 27.87 -2.98 -24.72
C ALA A 130 28.05 -4.38 -25.30
N ARG A 131 27.35 -4.66 -26.40
CA ARG A 131 27.56 -5.84 -27.23
C ARG A 131 29.06 -5.84 -27.52
N GLN A 132 29.79 -6.77 -26.90
CA GLN A 132 31.20 -6.95 -27.11
C GLN A 132 31.37 -7.28 -28.60
N ARG A 133 31.63 -6.25 -29.40
CA ARG A 133 32.12 -6.42 -30.76
C ARG A 133 33.57 -6.84 -30.58
N ASN A 134 33.82 -8.15 -30.66
CA ASN A 134 35.17 -8.64 -30.88
C ASN A 134 35.69 -7.99 -32.17
N PRO A 135 36.86 -7.32 -32.14
CA PRO A 135 37.53 -6.93 -33.37
C PRO A 135 38.15 -8.16 -34.05
N ALA A 136 38.06 -8.12 -35.39
CA ALA A 136 38.64 -8.94 -36.47
C ALA A 136 39.35 -10.26 -36.10
#